data_AF-A0A6I9QJD6-F1
#
_entry.id   AF-A0A6I9QJD6-F1
#
_cell.length_a   1.000
_cell.length_b   1.000
_cell.length_c   1.000
_cell.angle_alpha   90.00
_cell.angle_beta   90.00
_cell.angle_gamma   90.00
#
_symmetry.space_group_name_H-M   'P 1'
#
loop_
_entity.id
_entity.type
_entity.pdbx_description
1 polymer ?
#
loop_
_entity_poly.entity_id
_entity_poly.type
_entity_poly.pdbx_seq_one_letter_code
_entity_poly.pdbx_strand_id
1 'polypeptide(L)'
;MASKLLLPFLLLLALVAGSHAGSIAVYWGQYTAEGSLASACATGLYSYVNIAFLTTFGNGQTPVLNLAGHCDPSAGTCKGLSSDIKSCQSRGVKVLLSLGGASGSYSLSSAADAQSVANYLWNNFLGGSSSSRPLGAAVLDGIDFDIEATNGAHFDDLARDLSQFS
;
A
#
# COMPACT_ATOMS: atom_id res chain seq x y z
N MET A 1 -45.50 -13.20 24.35
CA MET A 1 -45.06 -13.68 23.01
C MET A 1 -43.73 -13.05 22.53
N ALA A 2 -43.38 -11.82 22.93
CA ALA A 2 -42.12 -11.16 22.53
C ALA A 2 -40.82 -11.90 22.92
N SER A 3 -40.79 -12.61 24.05
CA SER A 3 -39.59 -13.33 24.53
C SER A 3 -39.18 -14.53 23.65
N LYS A 4 -40.11 -15.15 22.91
CA LYS A 4 -39.80 -16.33 22.07
C LYS A 4 -39.05 -16.00 20.77
N LEU A 5 -39.07 -14.74 20.34
CA LEU A 5 -38.34 -14.26 19.16
C LEU A 5 -36.98 -13.63 19.51
N LEU A 6 -36.75 -13.28 20.77
CA LEU A 6 -35.52 -12.62 21.21
C LEU A 6 -34.30 -13.55 21.11
N LEU A 7 -34.46 -14.80 21.53
CA LEU A 7 -33.39 -15.80 21.51
C LEU A 7 -32.93 -16.19 20.09
N PRO A 8 -33.82 -16.50 19.12
CA PRO A 8 -33.38 -16.80 17.76
C PRO A 8 -32.80 -15.56 17.05
N PHE A 9 -33.27 -14.35 17.37
CA PHE A 9 -32.70 -13.11 16.84
C PHE A 9 -31.28 -12.85 17.37
N LEU A 10 -31.05 -13.07 18.67
CA LEU A 10 -29.73 -12.99 19.29
C LEU A 10 -28.76 -14.04 18.74
N LEU A 11 -29.23 -15.27 18.50
CA LEU A 11 -28.43 -16.32 17.84
C LEU A 11 -28.07 -15.95 16.39
N LEU A 12 -29.01 -15.37 15.63
CA LEU A 12 -28.75 -14.93 14.27
C LEU A 12 -27.73 -13.79 14.24
N LEU A 13 -27.85 -12.80 15.14
CA LEU A 13 -26.83 -11.75 15.29
C LEU A 13 -25.46 -12.32 15.66
N ALA A 14 -25.40 -13.30 16.56
CA ALA A 14 -24.14 -13.94 16.95
C ALA A 14 -23.49 -14.71 15.78
N LEU A 15 -24.28 -15.41 14.96
CA LEU A 15 -23.78 -16.07 13.75
C LEU A 15 -23.26 -15.07 12.71
N VAL A 16 -24.00 -13.98 12.47
CA VAL A 16 -23.62 -12.97 11.48
C VAL A 16 -22.36 -12.21 11.95
N ALA A 17 -22.26 -11.88 13.24
CA ALA A 17 -21.08 -11.24 13.83
C ALA A 17 -19.83 -12.14 13.78
N GLY A 18 -20.01 -13.46 13.83
CA GLY A 18 -18.92 -14.44 13.70
C GLY A 18 -18.59 -14.84 12.26
N SER A 19 -19.42 -14.45 11.28
CA SER A 19 -19.14 -14.72 9.88
C SER A 19 -18.15 -13.70 9.33
N HIS A 20 -16.97 -14.15 8.92
CA HIS A 20 -15.97 -13.33 8.26
C HIS A 20 -15.82 -13.80 6.82
N ALA A 21 -16.34 -13.02 5.88
CA ALA A 21 -15.94 -13.17 4.48
C ALA A 21 -14.47 -12.74 4.37
N GLY A 22 -13.70 -13.44 3.54
CA GLY A 22 -12.33 -13.03 3.23
C GLY A 22 -12.29 -11.67 2.52
N SER A 23 -11.14 -11.00 2.60
CA SER A 23 -10.87 -9.77 1.85
C SER A 23 -10.17 -10.08 0.53
N ILE A 24 -10.46 -9.30 -0.50
CA ILE A 24 -9.73 -9.32 -1.77
C ILE A 24 -8.74 -8.16 -1.79
N ALA A 25 -7.48 -8.47 -2.11
CA ALA A 25 -6.43 -7.50 -2.39
C ALA A 25 -6.08 -7.55 -3.88
N VAL A 26 -5.71 -6.42 -4.46
CA VAL A 26 -5.31 -6.34 -5.88
C VAL A 26 -4.07 -5.45 -6.04
N TYR A 27 -3.19 -5.83 -6.95
CA TYR A 27 -2.11 -4.96 -7.42
C TYR A 27 -2.61 -4.04 -8.52
N TRP A 28 -2.23 -2.77 -8.46
CA TRP A 28 -2.57 -1.76 -9.45
C TRP A 28 -1.33 -0.94 -9.82
N GLY A 29 -1.14 -0.62 -11.10
CA GLY A 29 -0.17 0.38 -11.54
C GLY A 29 0.83 -0.11 -12.59
N GLN A 30 0.79 -1.38 -13.01
CA GLN A 30 1.75 -1.95 -13.97
C GLN A 30 1.18 -2.17 -15.37
N TYR A 31 -0.07 -1.79 -15.63
CA TYR A 31 -0.70 -1.94 -16.94
C TYR A 31 -1.60 -0.76 -17.29
N THR A 32 -1.20 0.06 -18.27
CA THR A 32 -1.89 1.33 -18.62
C THR A 32 -3.40 1.19 -18.88
N ALA A 33 -3.86 0.05 -19.42
CA ALA A 33 -5.28 -0.17 -19.71
C ALA A 33 -6.07 -0.78 -18.54
N GLU A 34 -5.49 -0.91 -17.34
CA GLU A 34 -6.18 -1.39 -16.13
C GLU A 34 -7.15 -0.35 -15.52
N GLY A 35 -7.17 0.87 -16.07
CA GLY A 35 -7.99 1.98 -15.58
C GLY A 35 -7.37 2.73 -14.40
N SER A 36 -8.05 3.78 -13.94
CA SER A 36 -7.54 4.59 -12.82
C SER A 36 -7.66 3.87 -11.48
N LEU A 37 -6.83 4.27 -10.51
CA LEU A 37 -6.88 3.78 -9.13
C LEU A 37 -8.26 4.04 -8.51
N ALA A 38 -8.84 5.24 -8.72
CA ALA A 38 -10.19 5.54 -8.26
C ALA A 38 -11.25 4.58 -8.85
N SER A 39 -11.10 4.19 -10.12
CA SER A 39 -12.02 3.25 -10.77
C SER A 39 -11.90 1.84 -10.19
N ALA A 40 -10.68 1.37 -9.93
CA ALA A 40 -10.43 0.09 -9.27
C ALA A 40 -11.13 0.02 -7.90
N CYS A 41 -10.99 1.06 -7.08
CA CYS A 41 -11.65 1.14 -5.77
C CYS A 41 -13.18 1.32 -5.86
N ALA A 42 -13.67 1.99 -6.90
CA ALA A 42 -15.11 2.19 -7.12
C ALA A 42 -15.86 0.90 -7.50
N THR A 43 -15.16 -0.16 -7.89
CA THR A 43 -15.77 -1.48 -8.15
C THR A 43 -16.46 -2.09 -6.93
N GLY A 44 -16.00 -1.73 -5.71
CA GLY A 44 -16.48 -2.33 -4.46
C GLY A 44 -16.00 -3.76 -4.23
N LEU A 45 -15.09 -4.28 -5.07
CA LEU A 45 -14.58 -5.65 -4.96
C LEU A 45 -13.44 -5.80 -3.96
N TYR A 46 -12.63 -4.75 -3.78
CA TYR A 46 -11.35 -4.84 -3.10
C TYR A 46 -11.39 -4.20 -1.72
N SER A 47 -10.83 -4.88 -0.73
CA SER A 47 -10.56 -4.30 0.60
C SER A 47 -9.18 -3.64 0.65
N TYR A 48 -8.25 -4.09 -0.21
CA TYR A 48 -6.88 -3.59 -0.29
C TYR A 48 -6.47 -3.36 -1.75
N VAL A 49 -5.72 -2.28 -1.99
CA VAL A 49 -5.04 -2.03 -3.26
C VAL A 49 -3.56 -1.77 -2.99
N ASN A 50 -2.70 -2.56 -3.62
CA ASN A 50 -1.25 -2.43 -3.58
C ASN A 50 -0.80 -1.63 -4.82
N ILE A 51 -0.35 -0.39 -4.62
CA ILE A 51 0.22 0.44 -5.68
C ILE A 51 1.61 -0.13 -6.02
N ALA A 52 1.75 -0.63 -7.23
CA ALA A 52 2.92 -1.35 -7.72
C ALA A 52 3.66 -0.51 -8.77
N PHE A 53 4.94 -0.16 -8.59
CA PHE A 53 5.86 -0.52 -7.51
C PHE A 53 6.89 0.59 -7.23
N LEU A 54 7.47 0.57 -6.01
CA LEU A 54 8.80 1.15 -5.79
C LEU A 54 9.86 0.12 -6.21
N THR A 55 10.36 0.25 -7.44
CA THR A 55 11.18 -0.77 -8.13
C THR A 55 12.68 -0.65 -7.85
N THR A 56 13.13 0.48 -7.29
CA THR A 56 14.54 0.69 -6.94
C THR A 56 14.60 1.31 -5.55
N PHE A 57 15.42 0.77 -4.66
CA PHE A 57 15.72 1.33 -3.33
C PHE A 57 16.91 0.60 -2.68
N GLY A 58 17.44 1.18 -1.59
CA GLY A 58 18.56 0.63 -0.82
C GLY A 58 19.91 0.68 -1.55
N ASN A 59 20.98 0.30 -0.86
CA ASN A 59 22.38 0.43 -1.29
C ASN A 59 22.77 1.85 -1.71
N GLY A 60 22.21 2.86 -1.06
CA GLY A 60 22.45 4.28 -1.39
C GLY A 60 21.85 4.74 -2.72
N GLN A 61 21.02 3.92 -3.38
CA GLN A 61 20.31 4.31 -4.60
C GLN A 61 19.20 5.32 -4.28
N THR A 62 18.96 6.25 -5.20
CA THR A 62 17.76 7.09 -5.18
C THR A 62 16.53 6.21 -5.46
N PRO A 63 15.51 6.19 -4.59
CA PRO A 63 14.36 5.33 -4.83
C PRO A 63 13.56 5.71 -6.08
N VAL A 64 13.09 4.72 -6.83
CA VAL A 64 12.34 4.91 -8.08
C VAL A 64 10.96 4.28 -7.96
N LEU A 65 9.94 5.11 -8.13
CA LEU A 65 8.56 4.66 -8.35
C LEU A 65 8.38 4.39 -9.85
N ASN A 66 7.70 3.30 -10.20
CA ASN A 66 7.29 3.02 -11.56
C ASN A 66 5.81 2.64 -11.56
N LEU A 67 4.99 3.38 -12.32
CA LEU A 67 3.56 3.12 -12.49
C LEU A 67 3.20 2.95 -13.98
N ALA A 68 4.09 2.27 -14.71
CA ALA A 68 3.98 2.04 -16.15
C ALA A 68 3.59 3.33 -16.91
N GLY A 69 2.46 3.31 -17.63
CA GLY A 69 1.96 4.46 -18.39
C GLY A 69 0.96 5.35 -17.66
N HIS A 70 0.69 5.15 -16.36
CA HIS A 70 -0.30 5.96 -15.63
C HIS A 70 0.18 7.39 -15.37
N CYS A 71 1.46 7.55 -15.07
CA CYS A 71 2.09 8.84 -14.82
C CYS A 71 3.61 8.73 -14.82
N ASP A 72 4.28 9.87 -14.85
CA ASP A 72 5.73 10.02 -14.73
C ASP A 72 6.10 10.67 -13.38
N PRO A 73 6.71 9.91 -12.44
CA PRO A 73 7.15 10.43 -11.16
C PRO A 73 8.25 11.49 -11.26
N SER A 74 9.14 11.38 -12.25
CA SER A 74 10.26 12.31 -12.44
C SER A 74 9.78 13.68 -12.91
N ALA A 75 8.73 13.70 -13.73
CA ALA A 75 8.00 14.91 -14.12
C ALA A 75 6.97 15.37 -13.06
N GLY A 76 6.81 14.63 -11.96
CA GLY A 76 5.88 14.94 -10.87
C GLY A 76 4.40 14.79 -11.23
N THR A 77 4.07 14.16 -12.36
CA THR A 77 2.69 14.00 -12.83
C THR A 77 1.90 12.98 -12.01
N CYS A 78 2.60 12.11 -11.25
CA CYS A 78 1.98 11.17 -10.32
C CYS A 78 1.36 11.82 -9.08
N LYS A 79 1.63 13.09 -8.79
CA LYS A 79 1.03 13.79 -7.64
C LYS A 79 -0.49 13.86 -7.71
N GLY A 80 -1.07 13.75 -8.91
CA GLY A 80 -2.51 13.67 -9.13
C GLY A 80 -3.16 12.43 -8.49
N LEU A 81 -2.41 11.34 -8.31
CA LEU A 81 -2.93 10.12 -7.66
C LEU A 81 -3.35 10.35 -6.20
N SER A 82 -2.94 11.45 -5.58
CA SER A 82 -3.39 11.82 -4.23
C SER A 82 -4.92 11.89 -4.12
N SER A 83 -5.64 12.32 -5.16
CA SER A 83 -7.12 12.34 -5.13
C SER A 83 -7.71 10.93 -5.19
N ASP A 84 -7.10 10.07 -6.00
CA ASP A 84 -7.56 8.69 -6.20
C ASP A 84 -7.34 7.84 -4.96
N ILE A 85 -6.18 7.99 -4.32
CA ILE A 85 -5.87 7.36 -3.03
C ILE A 85 -6.92 7.76 -1.98
N LYS A 86 -7.22 9.05 -1.85
CA LYS A 86 -8.24 9.54 -0.91
C LYS A 86 -9.64 9.02 -1.24
N SER A 87 -9.97 8.90 -2.53
CA SER A 87 -11.22 8.29 -3.00
C SER A 87 -11.34 6.83 -2.54
N CYS A 88 -10.28 6.04 -2.70
CA CYS A 88 -10.21 4.66 -2.20
C CYS A 88 -10.39 4.60 -0.67
N GLN A 89 -9.63 5.40 0.07
CA GLN A 89 -9.67 5.44 1.53
C GLN A 89 -11.05 5.85 2.06
N SER A 90 -11.72 6.81 1.41
CA SER A 90 -13.09 7.22 1.77
C SER A 90 -14.13 6.10 1.60
N ARG A 91 -13.81 5.06 0.82
CA ARG A 91 -14.64 3.87 0.61
C ARG A 91 -14.27 2.71 1.53
N GLY A 92 -13.33 2.93 2.46
CA GLY A 92 -12.82 1.89 3.35
C GLY A 92 -11.79 0.96 2.70
N VAL A 93 -11.33 1.26 1.48
CA VAL A 93 -10.27 0.49 0.82
C VAL A 93 -8.91 0.96 1.35
N LYS A 94 -8.10 0.02 1.84
CA LYS A 94 -6.73 0.28 2.28
C LYS A 94 -5.80 0.36 1.10
N VAL A 95 -4.99 1.42 1.03
CA VAL A 95 -4.07 1.65 -0.09
C VAL A 95 -2.63 1.57 0.40
N LEU A 96 -1.89 0.57 -0.08
CA LEU A 96 -0.51 0.31 0.31
C LEU A 96 0.44 0.64 -0.86
N LEU A 97 1.68 1.02 -0.56
CA LEU A 97 2.76 1.03 -1.56
C LEU A 97 3.45 -0.33 -1.54
N SER A 98 3.56 -0.97 -2.70
CA SER A 98 4.35 -2.20 -2.84
C SER A 98 5.80 -1.92 -3.21
N LEU A 99 6.72 -2.55 -2.48
CA LEU A 99 8.16 -2.50 -2.71
C LEU A 99 8.59 -3.72 -3.53
N GLY A 100 9.44 -3.50 -4.53
CA GLY A 100 10.09 -4.59 -5.26
C GLY A 100 9.38 -4.92 -6.57
N GLY A 101 8.81 -6.13 -6.64
CA GLY A 101 8.24 -6.76 -7.83
C GLY A 101 9.27 -7.51 -8.68
N ALA A 102 8.80 -8.28 -9.65
CA ALA A 102 9.60 -9.16 -10.52
C ALA A 102 10.75 -8.49 -11.29
N SER A 103 10.77 -7.16 -11.41
CA SER A 103 11.81 -6.40 -12.10
C SER A 103 12.15 -5.12 -11.34
N GLY A 104 13.44 -4.87 -11.11
CA GLY A 104 13.90 -3.73 -10.33
C GLY A 104 15.35 -3.85 -9.88
N SER A 105 15.81 -2.88 -9.10
CA SER A 105 17.14 -2.87 -8.48
C SER A 105 17.01 -2.52 -6.99
N TYR A 106 16.74 -3.54 -6.18
CA TYR A 106 16.49 -3.37 -4.75
C TYR A 106 17.26 -4.40 -3.92
N SER A 107 17.90 -3.92 -2.86
CA SER A 107 18.50 -4.74 -1.79
C SER A 107 18.89 -3.83 -0.64
N LEU A 108 19.04 -4.40 0.56
CA LEU A 108 19.45 -3.67 1.74
C LEU A 108 20.84 -4.15 2.16
N SER A 109 21.82 -3.25 2.17
CA SER A 109 23.23 -3.56 2.47
C SER A 109 23.52 -3.72 3.96
N SER A 110 22.66 -3.18 4.83
CA SER A 110 22.81 -3.20 6.29
C SER A 110 21.52 -2.81 7.00
N ALA A 111 21.44 -3.01 8.32
CA ALA A 111 20.36 -2.48 9.14
C ALA A 111 20.24 -0.94 9.06
N ALA A 112 21.35 -0.22 8.93
CA ALA A 112 21.33 1.24 8.76
C ALA A 112 20.77 1.68 7.40
N ASP A 113 21.00 0.87 6.36
CA ASP A 113 20.40 1.07 5.04
C ASP A 113 18.88 0.79 5.09
N ALA A 114 18.47 -0.27 5.79
CA ALA A 114 17.06 -0.55 6.08
C ALA A 114 16.38 0.63 6.80
N GLN A 115 17.00 1.17 7.84
CA GLN A 115 16.50 2.35 8.56
C GLN A 115 16.40 3.59 7.65
N SER A 116 17.37 3.79 6.76
CA SER A 116 17.37 4.89 5.79
C SER A 116 16.19 4.75 4.81
N VAL A 117 15.92 3.54 4.32
CA VAL A 117 14.76 3.24 3.49
C VAL A 117 13.46 3.44 4.27
N ALA A 118 13.37 3.00 5.53
CA ALA A 118 12.21 3.20 6.39
C ALA A 118 11.87 4.69 6.54
N ASN A 119 12.88 5.51 6.85
CA ASN A 119 12.75 6.97 6.95
C ASN A 119 12.29 7.60 5.62
N TYR A 120 12.81 7.13 4.49
CA TYR A 120 12.37 7.59 3.18
C TYR A 120 10.89 7.29 2.94
N LEU A 121 10.46 6.05 3.19
CA LEU A 121 9.06 5.61 3.03
C LEU A 121 8.14 6.41 3.93
N TRP A 122 8.52 6.59 5.20
CA TRP A 122 7.76 7.38 6.17
C TRP A 122 7.50 8.81 5.67
N ASN A 123 8.55 9.50 5.23
CA ASN A 123 8.48 10.91 4.83
C ASN A 123 7.83 11.14 3.47
N ASN A 124 7.93 10.19 2.54
CA ASN A 124 7.48 10.38 1.16
C ASN A 124 6.12 9.77 0.86
N PHE A 125 5.68 8.77 1.63
CA PHE A 125 4.45 8.01 1.36
C PHE A 125 3.53 7.84 2.57
N LEU A 126 4.07 7.82 3.78
CA LEU A 126 3.29 7.66 5.02
C LEU A 126 3.14 9.02 5.74
N GLY A 127 3.07 9.00 7.08
CA GLY A 127 2.70 10.16 7.91
C GLY A 127 3.82 11.19 8.13
N GLY A 128 5.01 10.97 7.60
CA GLY A 128 6.10 11.94 7.68
C GLY A 128 5.93 13.11 6.70
N SER A 129 6.97 13.94 6.59
CA SER A 129 6.93 15.16 5.77
C SER A 129 8.05 15.20 4.74
N SER A 130 7.70 15.61 3.52
CA SER A 130 8.62 15.81 2.40
C SER A 130 8.04 16.84 1.44
N SER A 131 8.88 17.70 0.85
CA SER A 131 8.46 18.67 -0.17
C SER A 131 8.27 18.04 -1.55
N SER A 132 8.71 16.79 -1.74
CA SER A 132 8.79 16.11 -3.04
C SER A 132 8.09 14.74 -3.05
N ARG A 133 7.01 14.58 -2.26
CA ARG A 133 6.23 13.33 -2.20
C ARG A 133 5.79 12.86 -3.61
N PRO A 134 6.15 11.63 -4.04
CA PRO A 134 5.89 11.16 -5.40
C PRO A 134 4.41 11.05 -5.77
N LEU A 135 3.57 10.63 -4.82
CA LEU A 135 2.11 10.46 -5.00
C LEU A 135 1.31 11.65 -4.46
N GLY A 136 1.99 12.78 -4.19
CA GLY A 136 1.36 13.97 -3.62
C GLY A 136 1.09 13.85 -2.12
N ALA A 137 0.08 14.58 -1.64
CA ALA A 137 -0.17 14.79 -0.21
C ALA A 137 -0.96 13.66 0.49
N ALA A 138 -1.34 12.61 -0.23
CA ALA A 138 -2.00 11.47 0.40
C ALA A 138 -1.01 10.71 1.30
N VAL A 139 -1.55 10.19 2.40
CA VAL A 139 -0.85 9.31 3.34
C VAL A 139 -1.38 7.91 3.08
N LEU A 140 -0.50 6.99 2.69
CA LEU A 140 -0.87 5.59 2.44
C LEU A 140 -1.13 4.85 3.76
N ASP A 141 -1.93 3.79 3.68
CA ASP A 141 -2.31 2.97 4.84
C ASP A 141 -1.19 2.01 5.27
N GLY A 142 -0.18 1.76 4.43
CA GLY A 142 0.91 0.88 4.77
C GLY A 142 1.87 0.59 3.61
N ILE A 143 2.77 -0.37 3.85
CA ILE A 143 3.79 -0.84 2.92
C ILE A 143 3.59 -2.34 2.71
N ASP A 144 3.61 -2.76 1.45
CA ASP A 144 3.58 -4.14 0.99
C ASP A 144 4.99 -4.57 0.55
N PHE A 145 5.42 -5.76 0.96
CA PHE A 145 6.78 -6.28 0.71
C PHE A 145 6.72 -7.39 -0.33
N ASP A 146 6.87 -7.02 -1.61
CA ASP A 146 6.92 -7.95 -2.74
C ASP A 146 8.38 -8.16 -3.20
N ILE A 147 9.16 -8.83 -2.34
CA ILE A 147 10.60 -9.01 -2.53
C ILE A 147 10.88 -10.33 -3.25
N GLU A 148 11.04 -10.27 -4.57
CA GLU A 148 11.20 -11.46 -5.42
C GLU A 148 12.65 -11.80 -5.77
N ALA A 149 13.54 -10.80 -5.89
CA ALA A 149 14.96 -11.01 -6.16
C ALA A 149 15.73 -11.21 -4.84
N THR A 150 16.36 -12.38 -4.63
CA THR A 150 16.99 -12.69 -3.33
C THR A 150 18.47 -13.11 -3.38
N ASN A 151 19.30 -12.18 -2.92
CA ASN A 151 20.40 -12.44 -1.98
C ASN A 151 20.27 -11.55 -0.72
N GLY A 152 19.14 -10.85 -0.55
CA GLY A 152 19.00 -9.71 0.37
C GLY A 152 18.76 -10.12 1.83
N ALA A 153 19.44 -9.44 2.76
CA ALA A 153 19.21 -9.47 4.20
C ALA A 153 18.45 -8.20 4.65
N HIS A 154 18.15 -8.06 5.95
CA HIS A 154 17.68 -6.82 6.60
C HIS A 154 16.24 -6.34 6.27
N PHE A 155 15.43 -7.10 5.55
CA PHE A 155 14.00 -6.76 5.40
C PHE A 155 13.22 -6.87 6.71
N ASP A 156 13.69 -7.68 7.65
CA ASP A 156 13.18 -7.74 9.01
C ASP A 156 13.53 -6.47 9.82
N ASP A 157 14.75 -5.91 9.62
CA ASP A 157 15.10 -4.58 10.14
C ASP A 157 14.16 -3.52 9.56
N LEU A 158 13.95 -3.51 8.24
CA LEU A 158 13.04 -2.55 7.58
C LEU A 158 11.61 -2.65 8.13
N ALA A 159 11.09 -3.86 8.33
CA ALA A 159 9.77 -4.06 8.92
C ALA A 159 9.70 -3.55 10.37
N ARG A 160 10.72 -3.81 11.19
CA ARG A 160 10.82 -3.28 12.57
C ARG A 160 10.88 -1.76 12.58
N ASP A 161 11.68 -1.15 11.72
CA ASP A 161 11.84 0.30 11.66
C ASP A 161 10.56 0.99 11.19
N LEU A 162 9.85 0.44 10.21
CA LEU A 162 8.55 0.96 9.79
C LEU A 162 7.50 0.87 10.92
N SER A 163 7.49 -0.22 11.68
CA SER A 163 6.55 -0.41 12.79
C SER A 163 6.76 0.57 13.96
N GLN A 164 7.93 1.21 14.07
CA GLN A 164 8.20 2.20 15.10
C GLN A 164 7.52 3.55 14.81
N PHE A 165 7.04 3.80 13.58
CA PHE A 165 6.32 5.01 13.22
C PHE A 165 4.80 4.91 13.44
N SER A 166 4.27 3.71 13.67
CA SER A 166 2.82 3.43 13.77
C SER A 166 2.31 3.39 15.21
#